data_AF-A0A099KDL3-F1
#
_entry.id   AF-A0A099KDL3-F1
#
_cell.length_a   1.000
_cell.length_b   1.000
_cell.length_c   1.000
_cell.angle_alpha   90.00
_cell.angle_beta   90.00
_cell.angle_gamma   90.00
#
_symmetry.space_group_name_H-M   'P 1'
#
loop_
_entity.id
_entity.type
_entity.pdbx_description
1 polymer ?
#
loop_
_entity_poly.entity_id
_entity_poly.type
_entity_poly.pdbx_seq_one_letter_code
_entity_poly.pdbx_strand_id
1 'polypeptide(L)'
;MVLSDRHHSITQAECNSNNKVDKKNFSLEYTEKNAFIFSTKYCINKLEARNVVDKRGFPDRKTVRHLVKRYKKTYNELQTHREKVEFVDLFLVKLTKKYHISLNENNTRKDTIQIIINSLNSNKSQISGHAVTLFQSDIISEERPGDFSQHLETNKPYSHSKAISDKVDFVLGGSSKKPIKLVGDYSTLWYGDPQDDDIIDEQERWEEEGDEYRDWAEDQADGWGDDWDFFWEDDEDEEWIVLFNEEGDVEEAYHFSPKAD
;
A
#
# COMPACT_ATOMS: atom_id res chain seq x y z
N MET A 1 -2.38 43.02 -15.88
CA MET A 1 -2.21 41.73 -16.58
C MET A 1 -1.94 40.70 -15.50
N VAL A 2 -2.96 39.93 -15.12
CA VAL A 2 -2.84 38.87 -14.10
C VAL A 2 -2.57 37.59 -14.87
N LEU A 3 -1.38 37.04 -14.74
CA LEU A 3 -1.07 35.72 -15.29
C LEU A 3 -1.56 34.69 -14.28
N SER A 4 -2.51 33.90 -14.77
CA SER A 4 -3.20 32.82 -14.08
C SER A 4 -2.24 31.69 -13.73
N ASP A 5 -2.12 31.42 -12.44
CA ASP A 5 -1.59 30.15 -11.93
C ASP A 5 -2.53 29.02 -12.35
N ARG A 6 -2.07 28.18 -13.27
CA ARG A 6 -2.71 26.89 -13.57
C ARG A 6 -2.34 25.92 -12.46
N HIS A 7 -3.14 25.89 -11.41
CA HIS A 7 -3.24 24.70 -10.56
C HIS A 7 -3.61 23.51 -11.45
N HIS A 8 -2.65 22.63 -11.73
CA HIS A 8 -2.95 21.29 -12.20
C HIS A 8 -3.60 20.55 -11.03
N SER A 9 -4.93 20.61 -10.96
CA SER A 9 -5.68 19.65 -10.15
C SER A 9 -5.45 18.29 -10.81
N ILE A 10 -4.62 17.46 -10.19
CA ILE A 10 -4.59 16.03 -10.46
C ILE A 10 -6.03 15.56 -10.19
N THR A 11 -6.80 15.32 -11.26
CA THR A 11 -8.14 14.78 -11.15
C THR A 11 -8.03 13.44 -10.45
N GLN A 12 -8.61 13.39 -9.25
CA GLN A 12 -8.83 12.21 -8.43
C GLN A 12 -9.29 11.04 -9.30
N ALA A 13 -8.92 9.82 -8.91
CA ALA A 13 -9.64 8.63 -9.33
C ALA A 13 -11.10 8.79 -8.85
N GLU A 14 -11.97 9.33 -9.70
CA GLU A 14 -13.39 9.48 -9.38
C GLU A 14 -13.95 8.08 -9.13
N CYS A 15 -14.47 7.87 -7.92
CA CYS A 15 -15.14 6.63 -7.56
C CYS A 15 -16.45 6.54 -8.34
N ASN A 16 -16.43 5.97 -9.54
CA ASN A 16 -17.64 5.63 -10.26
C ASN A 16 -18.32 4.48 -9.51
N SER A 17 -19.61 4.61 -9.18
CA SER A 17 -20.38 3.56 -8.52
C SER A 17 -20.36 2.22 -9.26
N ASN A 18 -20.10 2.24 -10.58
CA ASN A 18 -20.00 1.04 -11.39
C ASN A 18 -18.74 0.22 -11.13
N ASN A 19 -17.67 0.88 -10.67
CA ASN A 19 -16.36 0.27 -10.46
C ASN A 19 -16.09 -0.06 -8.99
N LYS A 20 -16.96 0.39 -8.08
CA LYS A 20 -16.82 0.15 -6.65
C LYS A 20 -17.09 -1.32 -6.31
N VAL A 21 -16.37 -1.86 -5.33
CA VAL A 21 -16.69 -3.17 -4.75
C VAL A 21 -18.10 -3.19 -4.17
N ASP A 22 -18.81 -4.30 -4.39
CA ASP A 22 -20.19 -4.50 -3.90
C ASP A 22 -20.24 -5.73 -2.98
N LYS A 23 -20.83 -5.57 -1.80
CA LYS A 23 -20.98 -6.63 -0.80
C LYS A 23 -21.63 -7.90 -1.36
N LYS A 24 -22.47 -7.78 -2.40
CA LYS A 24 -23.17 -8.93 -3.00
C LYS A 24 -22.22 -9.94 -3.68
N ASN A 25 -21.00 -9.51 -4.01
CA ASN A 25 -20.01 -10.32 -4.70
C ASN A 25 -19.17 -11.19 -3.75
N PHE A 26 -19.34 -11.01 -2.43
CA PHE A 26 -18.53 -11.68 -1.41
C PHE A 26 -19.36 -12.70 -0.62
N SER A 27 -18.68 -13.73 -0.09
CA SER A 27 -19.31 -14.69 0.82
C SER A 27 -19.83 -13.98 2.08
N LEU A 28 -20.90 -14.52 2.67
CA LEU A 28 -21.51 -13.93 3.87
C LEU A 28 -20.48 -13.76 4.99
N GLU A 29 -19.65 -14.77 5.23
CA GLU A 29 -18.60 -14.75 6.24
C GLU A 29 -17.61 -13.58 6.03
N TYR A 30 -17.17 -13.35 4.79
CA TYR A 30 -16.30 -12.23 4.47
C TYR A 30 -17.01 -10.90 4.72
N THR A 31 -18.27 -10.78 4.28
CA THR A 31 -19.03 -9.53 4.44
C THR A 31 -19.30 -9.16 5.90
N GLU A 32 -19.49 -10.15 6.78
CA GLU A 32 -19.73 -9.90 8.21
C GLU A 32 -18.45 -9.46 8.94
N LYS A 33 -17.30 -10.05 8.60
CA LYS A 33 -16.01 -9.70 9.21
C LYS A 33 -15.49 -8.35 8.70
N ASN A 34 -15.75 -8.03 7.42
CA ASN A 34 -15.07 -6.98 6.68
C ASN A 34 -16.02 -5.88 6.17
N ALA A 35 -17.19 -5.72 6.79
CA ALA A 35 -18.27 -4.83 6.32
C ALA A 35 -17.79 -3.39 6.05
N PHE A 36 -16.82 -2.90 6.83
CA PHE A 36 -16.28 -1.55 6.69
C PHE A 36 -15.69 -1.28 5.30
N ILE A 37 -15.16 -2.28 4.59
CA ILE A 37 -14.54 -2.11 3.27
C ILE A 37 -15.54 -1.59 2.22
N PHE A 38 -16.84 -1.86 2.44
CA PHE A 38 -17.94 -1.42 1.58
C PHE A 38 -18.48 -0.02 1.95
N SER A 39 -17.96 0.57 3.04
CA SER A 39 -18.36 1.90 3.51
C SER A 39 -18.22 2.96 2.43
N THR A 40 -19.11 3.96 2.44
CA THR A 40 -19.01 5.13 1.55
C THR A 40 -17.86 6.07 1.92
N LYS A 41 -17.19 5.84 3.06
CA LYS A 41 -15.99 6.60 3.48
C LYS A 41 -14.79 6.35 2.57
N TYR A 42 -14.71 5.16 1.99
CA TYR A 42 -13.59 4.70 1.18
C TYR A 42 -14.01 4.54 -0.28
N CYS A 43 -13.08 4.87 -1.19
CA CYS A 43 -13.19 4.49 -2.59
C CYS A 43 -12.29 3.30 -2.88
N ILE A 44 -12.88 2.10 -2.89
CA ILE A 44 -12.19 0.85 -3.19
C ILE A 44 -12.90 0.24 -4.39
N ASN A 45 -12.15 0.05 -5.46
CA ASN A 45 -12.66 -0.44 -6.73
C ASN A 45 -12.47 -1.95 -6.84
N LYS A 46 -13.24 -2.56 -7.74
CA LYS A 46 -12.93 -3.91 -8.22
C LYS A 46 -11.59 -3.91 -8.93
N LEU A 47 -10.94 -5.06 -8.99
CA LEU A 47 -9.59 -5.14 -9.50
C LEU A 47 -9.51 -4.78 -10.99
N GLU A 48 -10.47 -5.24 -11.79
CA GLU A 48 -10.57 -5.04 -13.24
C GLU A 48 -10.78 -3.55 -13.59
N ALA A 49 -11.32 -2.76 -12.65
CA ALA A 49 -11.56 -1.33 -12.86
C ALA A 49 -10.28 -0.55 -13.11
N ARG A 50 -9.11 -1.07 -12.70
CA ARG A 50 -7.82 -0.42 -12.94
C ARG A 50 -7.52 -0.27 -14.43
N ASN A 51 -8.00 -1.19 -15.28
CA ASN A 51 -7.69 -1.21 -16.71
C ASN A 51 -8.50 -0.18 -17.53
N VAL A 52 -9.55 0.40 -16.94
CA VAL A 52 -10.45 1.35 -17.62
C VAL A 52 -10.33 2.79 -17.12
N VAL A 53 -9.43 3.06 -16.16
CA VAL A 53 -9.18 4.41 -15.62
C VAL A 53 -7.97 5.07 -16.25
N ASP A 54 -7.88 6.41 -16.16
CA ASP A 54 -6.73 7.15 -16.71
C ASP A 54 -5.44 6.81 -15.92
N LYS A 55 -4.54 6.11 -16.61
CA LYS A 55 -3.22 5.68 -16.11
C LYS A 55 -2.31 6.85 -15.70
N ARG A 56 -2.53 8.08 -16.21
CA ARG A 56 -1.67 9.26 -15.92
C ARG A 56 -1.67 9.67 -14.45
N GLY A 57 -2.66 9.24 -13.67
CA GLY A 57 -2.74 9.51 -12.23
C GLY A 57 -2.06 8.47 -11.34
N PHE A 58 -1.50 7.39 -11.91
CA PHE A 58 -0.97 6.29 -11.12
C PHE A 58 0.46 6.60 -10.64
N PRO A 59 0.79 6.29 -9.37
CA PRO A 59 2.16 6.40 -8.88
C PRO A 59 3.08 5.38 -9.56
N ASP A 60 4.38 5.64 -9.50
CA ASP A 60 5.38 4.64 -9.84
C ASP A 60 5.46 3.54 -8.78
N ARG A 61 5.99 2.37 -9.17
CA ARG A 61 6.19 1.21 -8.31
C ARG A 61 7.00 1.53 -7.04
N LYS A 62 8.09 2.31 -7.13
CA LYS A 62 8.93 2.65 -5.96
C LYS A 62 8.15 3.44 -4.93
N THR A 63 7.34 4.40 -5.38
CA THR A 63 6.45 5.19 -4.51
C THR A 63 5.49 4.28 -3.73
N VAL A 64 4.87 3.31 -4.40
CA VAL A 64 3.94 2.36 -3.74
C VAL A 64 4.68 1.42 -2.80
N ARG A 65 5.81 0.83 -3.22
CA ARG A 65 6.65 -0.04 -2.36
C ARG A 65 7.04 0.66 -1.06
N HIS A 66 7.51 1.91 -1.15
CA HIS A 66 7.88 2.68 0.04
C HIS A 66 6.68 3.03 0.92
N LEU A 67 5.49 3.26 0.33
CA LEU A 67 4.27 3.46 1.10
C LEU A 67 3.90 2.18 1.87
N VAL A 68 3.94 1.01 1.21
CA VAL A 68 3.66 -0.30 1.82
C VAL A 68 4.64 -0.58 2.97
N LYS A 69 5.95 -0.40 2.75
CA LYS A 69 6.99 -0.56 3.79
C LYS A 69 6.73 0.36 4.99
N ARG A 70 6.43 1.65 4.75
CA ARG A 70 6.09 2.59 5.84
C ARG A 70 4.81 2.20 6.57
N TYR A 71 3.80 1.71 5.85
CA TYR A 71 2.55 1.23 6.45
C TYR A 71 2.82 0.07 7.41
N LYS A 72 3.48 -0.99 6.94
CA LYS A 72 3.82 -2.18 7.75
C LYS A 72 4.58 -1.78 9.02
N LYS A 73 5.64 -0.99 8.87
CA LYS A 73 6.43 -0.48 10.00
C LYS A 73 5.59 0.33 10.98
N THR A 74 4.80 1.28 10.48
CA THR A 74 4.00 2.17 11.34
C THR A 74 2.91 1.42 12.09
N TYR A 75 2.28 0.43 11.45
CA TYR A 75 1.27 -0.43 12.05
C TYR A 75 1.87 -1.26 13.21
N ASN A 76 3.06 -1.84 13.01
CA ASN A 76 3.75 -2.64 14.03
C ASN A 76 4.14 -1.85 15.28
N GLU A 77 4.32 -0.53 15.16
CA GLU A 77 4.62 0.34 16.30
C GLU A 77 3.38 0.66 17.17
N LEU A 78 2.17 0.45 16.66
CA LEU A 78 0.93 0.74 17.38
C LEU A 78 0.71 -0.29 18.49
N GLN A 79 0.40 0.19 19.70
CA GLN A 79 0.38 -0.67 20.88
C GLN A 79 -1.03 -1.20 21.17
N THR A 80 -2.06 -0.39 20.88
CA THR A 80 -3.44 -0.74 21.24
C THR A 80 -4.28 -1.06 20.00
N HIS A 81 -5.26 -1.96 20.16
CA HIS A 81 -6.24 -2.25 19.10
C HIS A 81 -6.93 -0.98 18.60
N ARG A 82 -7.32 -0.10 19.52
CA ARG A 82 -7.96 1.16 19.17
C ARG A 82 -7.09 2.04 18.26
N GLU A 83 -5.80 2.17 18.56
CA GLU A 83 -4.88 2.93 17.70
C GLU A 83 -4.76 2.32 16.31
N LYS A 84 -4.69 0.99 16.20
CA LYS A 84 -4.63 0.27 14.92
C LYS A 84 -5.89 0.53 14.09
N VAL A 85 -7.07 0.45 14.71
CA VAL A 85 -8.34 0.73 14.02
C VAL A 85 -8.44 2.19 13.58
N GLU A 86 -8.12 3.15 14.47
CA GLU A 86 -8.11 4.58 14.12
C GLU A 86 -7.10 4.90 13.00
N PHE A 87 -5.96 4.23 13.01
CA PHE A 87 -4.93 4.36 11.98
C PHE A 87 -5.41 3.83 10.63
N VAL A 88 -5.96 2.61 10.57
CA VAL A 88 -6.46 2.01 9.34
C VAL A 88 -7.60 2.84 8.74
N ASP A 89 -8.55 3.29 9.56
CA ASP A 89 -9.65 4.15 9.10
C ASP A 89 -9.12 5.43 8.42
N LEU A 90 -8.26 6.18 9.12
CA LEU A 90 -7.72 7.43 8.59
C LEU A 90 -6.80 7.20 7.40
N PHE A 91 -6.01 6.12 7.42
CA PHE A 91 -5.17 5.70 6.32
C PHE A 91 -6.02 5.47 5.07
N LEU A 92 -7.07 4.64 5.15
CA LEU A 92 -7.97 4.38 4.03
C LEU A 92 -8.65 5.67 3.53
N VAL A 93 -9.20 6.51 4.43
CA VAL A 93 -9.84 7.79 4.04
C VAL A 93 -8.91 8.68 3.23
N LYS A 94 -7.64 8.78 3.63
CA LYS A 94 -6.66 9.63 2.93
C LYS A 94 -6.08 8.93 1.69
N LEU A 95 -5.82 7.63 1.77
CA LEU A 95 -5.26 6.82 0.70
C LEU A 95 -6.19 6.81 -0.52
N THR A 96 -7.47 6.49 -0.33
CA THR A 96 -8.44 6.40 -1.44
C THR A 96 -8.81 7.75 -2.06
N LYS A 97 -8.38 8.86 -1.46
CA LYS A 97 -8.46 10.20 -2.06
C LYS A 97 -7.25 10.54 -2.92
N LYS A 98 -6.14 9.82 -2.75
CA LYS A 98 -4.85 10.11 -3.39
C LYS A 98 -4.47 9.08 -4.45
N TYR A 99 -4.85 7.82 -4.27
CA TYR A 99 -4.45 6.71 -5.12
C TYR A 99 -5.66 5.90 -5.58
N HIS A 100 -5.52 5.24 -6.73
CA HIS A 100 -6.48 4.24 -7.19
C HIS A 100 -6.28 2.95 -6.40
N ILE A 101 -7.28 2.56 -5.61
CA ILE A 101 -7.23 1.37 -4.76
C ILE A 101 -8.19 0.32 -5.29
N SER A 102 -7.69 -0.91 -5.38
CA SER A 102 -8.46 -2.07 -5.80
C SER A 102 -8.57 -3.10 -4.69
N LEU A 103 -9.55 -3.99 -4.80
CA LEU A 103 -9.69 -5.20 -3.97
C LEU A 103 -9.86 -6.39 -4.92
N ASN A 104 -9.10 -7.46 -4.70
CA ASN A 104 -9.33 -8.72 -5.39
C ASN A 104 -10.58 -9.39 -4.79
N GLU A 105 -11.61 -9.64 -5.60
CA GLU A 105 -12.83 -10.32 -5.13
C GLU A 105 -12.55 -11.78 -4.73
N ASN A 106 -11.51 -12.40 -5.33
CA ASN A 106 -11.06 -13.76 -5.04
C ASN A 106 -10.13 -13.86 -3.82
N ASN A 107 -9.91 -12.74 -3.11
CA ASN A 107 -9.02 -12.58 -1.95
C ASN A 107 -8.54 -13.92 -1.35
N THR A 108 -7.31 -14.31 -1.71
CA THR A 108 -6.74 -15.64 -1.49
C THR A 108 -6.62 -15.97 0.01
N ARG A 109 -6.51 -14.93 0.85
CA ARG A 109 -6.40 -15.04 2.30
C ARG A 109 -7.72 -14.61 2.96
N LYS A 110 -8.68 -15.54 3.05
CA LYS A 110 -10.05 -15.31 3.58
C LYS A 110 -10.11 -14.63 4.95
N ASP A 111 -9.06 -14.73 5.74
CA ASP A 111 -9.00 -14.21 7.10
C ASP A 111 -8.45 -12.77 7.19
N THR A 112 -7.75 -12.28 6.16
CA THR A 112 -7.16 -10.93 6.14
C THR A 112 -7.70 -10.10 4.97
N ILE A 113 -7.95 -8.81 5.19
CA ILE A 113 -8.30 -7.91 4.08
C ILE A 113 -7.01 -7.37 3.48
N GLN A 114 -6.78 -7.67 2.20
CA GLN A 114 -5.70 -7.10 1.41
C GLN A 114 -6.28 -6.13 0.38
N ILE A 115 -5.85 -4.88 0.42
CA ILE A 115 -6.13 -3.91 -0.66
C ILE A 115 -4.94 -3.80 -1.59
N ILE A 116 -5.17 -3.52 -2.86
CA ILE A 116 -4.11 -3.34 -3.85
C ILE A 116 -3.95 -1.85 -4.14
N ILE A 117 -2.78 -1.31 -3.84
CA ILE A 117 -2.41 0.05 -4.24
C ILE A 117 -1.83 -0.05 -5.64
N ASN A 118 -2.57 0.47 -6.63
CA ASN A 118 -2.17 0.33 -8.02
C ASN A 118 -1.03 1.29 -8.36
N SER A 119 -0.10 0.82 -9.18
CA SER A 119 1.05 1.57 -9.70
C SER A 119 1.27 1.28 -11.18
N LEU A 120 2.06 2.12 -11.84
CA LEU A 120 2.63 1.78 -13.14
C LEU A 120 3.87 0.89 -12.94
N ASN A 121 4.01 -0.09 -13.83
CA ASN A 121 5.28 -0.83 -13.97
C ASN A 121 6.41 0.10 -14.47
N SER A 122 7.65 -0.36 -14.47
CA SER A 122 8.83 0.48 -14.75
C SER A 122 8.77 1.13 -16.15
N ASN A 123 8.27 0.40 -17.14
CA ASN A 123 8.12 0.86 -18.52
C ASN A 123 6.82 1.66 -18.78
N LYS A 124 5.95 1.83 -17.76
CA LYS A 124 4.66 2.55 -17.80
C LYS A 124 3.65 2.02 -18.84
N SER A 125 3.82 0.79 -19.31
CA SER A 125 2.91 0.17 -20.27
C SER A 125 1.71 -0.49 -19.57
N GLN A 126 1.95 -1.08 -18.40
CA GLN A 126 0.97 -1.87 -17.67
C GLN A 126 0.72 -1.34 -16.26
N ILE A 127 -0.41 -1.77 -15.71
CA ILE A 127 -0.77 -1.49 -14.33
C ILE A 127 -0.33 -2.67 -13.50
N SER A 128 0.62 -2.41 -12.60
CA SER A 128 1.00 -3.30 -11.52
C SER A 128 0.27 -2.85 -10.24
N GLY A 129 0.64 -3.42 -9.11
CA GLY A 129 0.19 -2.97 -7.82
C GLY A 129 0.90 -3.70 -6.71
N HIS A 130 0.69 -3.23 -5.48
CA HIS A 130 1.23 -3.90 -4.30
C HIS A 130 0.12 -4.07 -3.28
N ALA A 131 -0.07 -5.30 -2.80
CA ALA A 131 -1.06 -5.65 -1.81
C ALA A 131 -0.65 -5.16 -0.42
N VAL A 132 -1.60 -4.61 0.32
CA VAL A 132 -1.44 -4.21 1.70
C VAL A 132 -2.49 -4.92 2.54
N THR A 133 -2.02 -5.80 3.41
CA THR A 133 -2.82 -6.36 4.49
C THR A 133 -3.19 -5.27 5.48
N LEU A 134 -4.48 -4.92 5.57
CA LEU A 134 -4.96 -3.82 6.40
C LEU A 134 -4.78 -4.11 7.90
N PHE A 135 -5.12 -5.32 8.32
CA PHE A 135 -4.98 -5.78 9.69
C PHE A 135 -4.17 -7.07 9.70
N GLN A 136 -3.15 -7.13 10.55
CA GLN A 136 -2.37 -8.35 10.72
C GLN A 136 -3.16 -9.38 11.54
N SER A 137 -2.57 -10.56 11.76
CA SER A 137 -3.18 -11.66 12.53
C SER A 137 -3.50 -11.28 13.99
N ASP A 138 -2.93 -10.18 14.47
CA ASP A 138 -3.09 -9.61 15.81
C ASP A 138 -4.51 -9.11 16.11
N ILE A 139 -5.26 -8.69 15.10
CA ILE A 139 -6.64 -8.19 15.29
C ILE A 139 -7.69 -9.28 15.05
N ILE A 140 -7.35 -10.30 14.26
CA ILE A 140 -8.27 -11.40 13.91
C ILE A 140 -8.40 -12.41 15.07
N SER A 141 -7.39 -12.51 15.93
CA SER A 141 -7.34 -13.53 16.99
C SER A 141 -7.98 -13.12 18.33
N GLU A 142 -8.12 -11.82 18.64
CA GLU A 142 -8.37 -11.41 20.04
C GLU A 142 -9.75 -10.83 20.40
N GLU A 143 -10.58 -10.29 19.51
CA GLU A 143 -11.95 -9.85 19.89
C GLU A 143 -12.96 -9.97 18.74
N ARG A 144 -14.25 -10.10 19.08
CA ARG A 144 -15.35 -10.44 18.14
C ARG A 144 -15.29 -9.56 16.88
N PRO A 145 -15.17 -10.14 15.66
CA PRO A 145 -15.10 -9.37 14.41
C PRO A 145 -16.24 -8.33 14.21
N GLY A 146 -17.37 -8.54 14.89
CA GLY A 146 -18.50 -7.59 14.92
C GLY A 146 -18.20 -6.23 15.57
N ASP A 147 -17.31 -6.14 16.57
CA ASP A 147 -17.03 -4.87 17.25
C ASP A 147 -16.13 -3.95 16.40
N PHE A 148 -15.24 -4.54 15.59
CA PHE A 148 -14.30 -3.81 14.72
C PHE A 148 -14.99 -3.15 13.52
N SER A 149 -15.78 -3.93 12.78
CA SER A 149 -16.53 -3.41 11.64
C SER A 149 -17.53 -2.33 12.09
N GLN A 150 -18.17 -2.52 13.25
CA GLN A 150 -19.09 -1.52 13.80
C GLN A 150 -18.36 -0.24 14.25
N HIS A 151 -17.14 -0.33 14.80
CA HIS A 151 -16.34 0.84 15.17
C HIS A 151 -15.89 1.66 13.95
N LEU A 152 -15.46 0.99 12.88
CA LEU A 152 -15.08 1.64 11.62
C LEU A 152 -16.27 2.28 10.90
N GLU A 153 -17.46 1.69 10.98
CA GLU A 153 -18.69 2.29 10.44
C GLU A 153 -19.11 3.53 11.23
N THR A 154 -19.05 3.47 12.56
CA THR A 154 -19.57 4.53 13.44
C THR A 154 -18.58 5.66 13.72
N ASN A 155 -17.29 5.48 13.44
CA ASN A 155 -16.28 6.53 13.61
C ASN A 155 -16.64 7.79 12.80
N LYS A 156 -16.76 8.92 13.49
CA LYS A 156 -17.07 10.18 12.82
C LYS A 156 -15.83 10.61 12.03
N PRO A 157 -16.00 11.12 10.80
CA PRO A 157 -14.90 11.81 10.14
C PRO A 157 -14.38 12.89 11.11
N TYR A 158 -13.06 12.97 11.30
CA TYR A 158 -12.37 13.93 12.18
C TYR A 158 -12.24 13.60 13.68
N SER A 159 -12.48 12.38 14.15
CA SER A 159 -12.26 12.01 15.57
C SER A 159 -10.87 11.48 15.91
N HIS A 160 -9.94 11.39 14.95
CA HIS A 160 -8.62 10.79 15.15
C HIS A 160 -7.70 11.69 15.98
N SER A 161 -6.90 11.07 16.85
CA SER A 161 -5.87 11.81 17.59
C SER A 161 -4.80 12.39 16.65
N LYS A 162 -4.14 13.47 17.10
CA LYS A 162 -3.03 14.09 16.35
C LYS A 162 -1.91 13.08 16.06
N ALA A 163 -1.60 12.21 17.03
CA ALA A 163 -0.57 11.18 16.88
C ALA A 163 -0.89 10.21 15.73
N ILE A 164 -2.15 9.80 15.59
CA ILE A 164 -2.60 8.95 14.48
C ILE A 164 -2.53 9.71 13.16
N SER A 165 -2.96 10.97 13.12
CA SER A 165 -2.83 11.78 11.89
C SER A 165 -1.38 11.91 11.44
N ASP A 166 -0.46 12.24 12.35
CA ASP A 166 0.96 12.40 12.05
C ASP A 166 1.57 11.10 11.50
N LYS A 167 1.16 9.94 12.03
CA LYS A 167 1.54 8.61 11.52
C LYS A 167 1.01 8.35 10.11
N VAL A 168 -0.26 8.64 9.83
CA VAL A 168 -0.83 8.48 8.48
C VAL A 168 -0.17 9.43 7.47
N ASP A 169 0.11 10.67 7.87
CA ASP A 169 0.79 11.65 7.03
C ASP A 169 2.24 11.23 6.74
N PHE A 170 2.94 10.63 7.70
CA PHE A 170 4.24 10.00 7.47
C PHE A 170 4.16 8.89 6.40
N VAL A 171 3.19 7.99 6.51
CA VAL A 171 3.01 6.87 5.56
C VAL A 171 2.72 7.38 4.15
N LEU A 172 1.77 8.33 4.01
CA LEU A 172 1.32 8.82 2.70
C LEU A 172 2.21 9.91 2.08
N GLY A 173 3.01 10.62 2.89
CA GLY A 173 3.73 11.83 2.50
C GLY A 173 5.25 11.71 2.44
N GLY A 174 5.86 10.71 3.07
CA GLY A 174 7.27 10.35 2.85
C GLY A 174 8.29 11.49 2.93
N SER A 175 8.28 12.30 3.99
CA SER A 175 9.50 12.86 4.62
C SER A 175 9.18 13.70 5.86
N SER A 176 9.24 13.11 7.05
CA SER A 176 9.57 13.87 8.25
C SER A 176 11.09 13.81 8.44
N LYS A 177 11.84 14.61 7.67
CA LYS A 177 13.22 14.93 8.05
C LYS A 177 13.17 15.66 9.39
N LYS A 178 13.17 14.92 10.51
CA LYS A 178 13.56 15.52 11.78
C LYS A 178 15.04 15.89 11.62
N PRO A 179 15.44 17.15 11.77
CA PRO A 179 16.86 17.48 11.81
C PRO A 179 17.46 16.69 12.98
N ILE A 180 18.49 15.90 12.70
CA ILE A 180 19.33 15.31 13.73
C ILE A 180 19.89 16.48 14.52
N LYS A 181 19.34 16.74 15.71
CA LYS A 181 20.03 17.56 16.70
C LYS A 181 21.18 16.70 17.21
N LEU A 182 22.35 16.85 16.60
CA LEU A 182 23.61 16.50 17.22
C LEU A 182 23.76 17.39 18.46
N VAL A 183 23.29 16.90 19.60
CA VAL A 183 23.68 17.42 20.91
C VAL A 183 24.94 16.66 21.28
N GLY A 184 26.08 17.29 21.06
CA GLY A 184 27.38 16.69 21.37
C GLY A 184 28.50 17.53 20.81
N ASP A 185 28.85 18.58 21.55
CA ASP A 185 30.06 19.37 21.34
C ASP A 185 31.28 18.47 21.62
N TYR A 186 31.90 17.94 20.56
CA TYR A 186 33.21 17.30 20.61
C TYR A 186 34.15 18.03 19.65
N SER A 187 34.52 19.25 20.02
CA SER A 187 35.83 19.77 19.66
C SER A 187 36.92 18.89 20.28
N THR A 188 37.98 18.63 19.52
CA THR A 188 39.24 17.92 19.84
C THR A 188 39.23 16.39 19.85
N LEU A 189 39.59 15.78 18.70
CA LEU A 189 40.86 15.06 18.53
C LEU A 189 41.06 14.68 17.05
N TRP A 190 42.06 15.30 16.42
CA TRP A 190 42.63 14.84 15.16
C TRP A 190 43.30 13.48 15.38
N TYR A 191 42.88 12.43 14.69
CA TYR A 191 43.75 11.35 14.19
C TYR A 191 42.96 10.48 13.19
N GLY A 192 43.35 10.57 11.91
CA GLY A 192 43.10 9.57 10.86
C GLY A 192 41.66 9.46 10.37
N ASP A 193 41.39 10.01 9.18
CA ASP A 193 40.27 9.64 8.31
C ASP A 193 40.22 8.11 8.13
N PRO A 194 39.17 7.40 8.57
CA PRO A 194 38.74 6.18 7.92
C PRO A 194 37.71 6.58 6.86
N GLN A 195 37.98 6.18 5.62
CA GLN A 195 37.06 6.31 4.49
C GLN A 195 35.65 5.86 4.90
N ASP A 196 34.74 6.82 4.93
CA ASP A 196 33.30 6.65 5.21
C ASP A 196 32.55 6.39 3.88
N ASP A 197 33.12 5.55 3.01
CA ASP A 197 32.66 5.36 1.62
C ASP A 197 31.89 4.04 1.37
N ASP A 198 31.72 3.13 2.34
CA ASP A 198 31.20 1.78 2.03
C ASP A 198 29.78 1.46 2.56
N ILE A 199 29.09 2.36 3.28
CA ILE A 199 27.75 2.05 3.85
C ILE A 199 26.59 2.53 2.96
N ILE A 200 26.84 3.47 2.04
CA ILE A 200 25.81 3.99 1.12
C ILE A 200 25.60 3.04 -0.08
N ASP A 201 26.56 2.18 -0.40
CA ASP A 201 26.58 1.42 -1.65
C ASP A 201 25.75 0.12 -1.59
N GLU A 202 25.62 -0.53 -0.42
CA GLU A 202 24.92 -1.82 -0.33
C GLU A 202 23.39 -1.67 -0.37
N GLN A 203 22.80 -0.78 0.43
CA GLN A 203 21.34 -0.63 0.47
C GLN A 203 20.77 -0.10 -0.87
N GLU A 204 21.44 0.85 -1.52
CA GLU A 204 21.04 1.33 -2.86
C GLU A 204 21.24 0.24 -3.91
N ARG A 205 22.35 -0.52 -3.88
CA ARG A 205 22.57 -1.67 -4.78
C ARG A 205 21.50 -2.75 -4.62
N TRP A 206 21.09 -3.10 -3.40
CA TRP A 206 20.05 -4.12 -3.17
C TRP A 206 18.68 -3.65 -3.66
N GLU A 207 18.39 -2.35 -3.54
CA GLU A 207 17.19 -1.78 -4.14
C GLU A 207 17.24 -1.82 -5.67
N GLU A 208 18.42 -1.66 -6.28
CA GLU A 208 18.63 -1.81 -7.73
C GLU A 208 18.53 -3.26 -8.20
N GLU A 209 19.19 -4.23 -7.56
CA GLU A 209 19.10 -5.66 -7.91
C GLU A 209 17.66 -6.19 -7.74
N GLY A 210 16.96 -5.74 -6.68
CA GLY A 210 15.54 -6.03 -6.49
C GLY A 210 14.65 -5.37 -7.55
N ASP A 211 15.04 -4.22 -8.09
CA ASP A 211 14.32 -3.57 -9.18
C ASP A 211 14.54 -4.28 -10.53
N GLU A 212 15.74 -4.75 -10.83
CA GLU A 212 16.03 -5.56 -12.03
C GLU A 212 15.24 -6.86 -12.03
N TYR A 213 15.21 -7.59 -10.90
CA TYR A 213 14.40 -8.80 -10.78
C TYR A 213 12.92 -8.50 -11.00
N ARG A 214 12.41 -7.43 -10.37
CA ARG A 214 11.01 -7.04 -10.49
C ARG A 214 10.64 -6.66 -11.92
N ASP A 215 11.51 -5.95 -12.63
CA ASP A 215 11.30 -5.62 -14.04
C ASP A 215 11.23 -6.89 -14.89
N TRP A 216 12.16 -7.83 -14.70
CA TRP A 216 12.10 -9.13 -15.38
C TRP A 216 10.82 -9.91 -15.04
N ALA A 217 10.43 -9.97 -13.77
CA ALA A 217 9.25 -10.70 -13.32
C ALA A 217 7.95 -10.10 -13.87
N GLU A 218 7.83 -8.77 -13.90
CA GLU A 218 6.70 -8.07 -14.52
C GLU A 218 6.67 -8.34 -16.04
N ASP A 219 7.82 -8.30 -16.73
CA ASP A 219 7.89 -8.66 -18.16
C ASP A 219 7.50 -10.13 -18.42
N GLN A 220 7.80 -11.04 -17.49
CA GLN A 220 7.34 -12.43 -17.60
C GLN A 220 5.84 -12.54 -17.36
N ALA A 221 5.29 -11.86 -16.33
CA ALA A 221 3.88 -11.83 -16.01
C ALA A 221 3.03 -11.28 -17.18
N ASP A 222 3.51 -10.21 -17.82
CA ASP A 222 2.94 -9.65 -19.05
C ASP A 222 2.82 -10.70 -20.19
N GLY A 223 3.68 -11.72 -20.19
CA GLY A 223 3.73 -12.78 -21.19
C GLY A 223 2.71 -13.91 -21.00
N TRP A 224 1.93 -13.93 -19.91
CA TRP A 224 0.97 -15.01 -19.61
C TRP A 224 -0.27 -14.98 -20.51
N GLY A 225 -0.65 -13.81 -21.01
CA GLY A 225 -1.80 -13.64 -21.88
C GLY A 225 -2.48 -12.29 -21.66
N ASP A 226 -3.25 -11.83 -22.65
CA ASP A 226 -3.97 -10.55 -22.57
C ASP A 226 -5.11 -10.57 -21.52
N ASP A 227 -5.53 -11.76 -21.09
CA ASP A 227 -6.57 -12.03 -20.09
C ASP A 227 -6.01 -12.15 -18.66
N TRP A 228 -4.69 -12.10 -18.50
CA TRP A 228 -4.02 -12.17 -17.21
C TRP A 228 -3.64 -10.78 -16.71
N ASP A 229 -3.92 -10.56 -15.43
CA ASP A 229 -3.53 -9.38 -14.69
C ASP A 229 -2.69 -9.81 -13.49
N PHE A 230 -1.90 -8.88 -12.93
CA PHE A 230 -1.06 -9.20 -11.77
C PHE A 230 -0.92 -8.08 -10.73
N PHE A 231 -0.45 -8.44 -9.54
CA PHE A 231 0.01 -7.53 -8.49
C PHE A 231 1.04 -8.22 -7.60
N TRP A 232 1.80 -7.44 -6.83
CA TRP A 232 2.76 -7.96 -5.88
C TRP A 232 2.14 -8.21 -4.51
N GLU A 233 2.48 -9.32 -3.90
CA GLU A 233 2.34 -9.58 -2.47
C GLU A 233 3.71 -9.72 -1.82
N ASP A 234 3.76 -9.51 -0.51
CA ASP A 234 4.96 -9.74 0.28
C ASP A 234 4.64 -10.13 1.73
N ASP A 235 5.45 -11.00 2.30
CA ASP A 235 5.52 -11.28 3.73
C ASP A 235 6.80 -10.69 4.36
N GLU A 236 7.34 -11.31 5.41
CA GLU A 236 8.55 -10.79 6.08
C GLU A 236 9.83 -11.09 5.27
N ASP A 237 9.84 -12.20 4.54
CA ASP A 237 11.06 -12.77 3.94
C ASP A 237 10.96 -12.91 2.42
N GLU A 238 9.77 -12.76 1.84
CA GLU A 238 9.50 -13.02 0.44
C GLU A 238 8.53 -12.00 -0.18
N GLU A 239 8.78 -11.66 -1.44
CA GLU A 239 7.89 -10.95 -2.33
C GLU A 239 7.57 -11.85 -3.54
N TRP A 240 6.33 -11.86 -4.00
CA TRP A 240 5.91 -12.65 -5.18
C TRP A 240 4.84 -11.91 -5.99
N ILE A 241 4.64 -12.35 -7.22
CA ILE A 241 3.56 -11.89 -8.08
C ILE A 241 2.36 -12.84 -7.93
N VAL A 242 1.18 -12.27 -7.72
CA VAL A 242 -0.09 -12.96 -7.86
C VAL A 242 -0.65 -12.64 -9.24
N LEU A 243 -0.81 -13.68 -10.05
CA LEU A 243 -1.42 -13.69 -11.38
C LEU A 243 -2.88 -14.10 -11.25
N PHE A 244 -3.77 -13.47 -12.01
CA PHE A 244 -5.18 -13.86 -12.05
C PHE A 244 -5.83 -13.54 -13.40
N ASN A 245 -6.91 -14.24 -13.74
CA ASN A 245 -7.66 -14.02 -14.97
C ASN A 245 -9.17 -13.81 -14.70
N GLU A 246 -9.92 -13.44 -15.75
CA GLU A 246 -11.38 -13.23 -15.68
C GLU A 246 -12.18 -14.52 -15.34
N GLU A 247 -11.59 -15.70 -15.58
CA GLU A 247 -12.20 -16.99 -15.26
C GLU A 247 -12.11 -17.34 -13.76
N GLY A 248 -11.32 -16.57 -13.01
CA GLY A 248 -11.13 -16.72 -11.57
C GLY A 248 -9.96 -17.62 -11.19
N ASP A 249 -9.10 -17.99 -12.14
CA ASP A 249 -7.84 -18.66 -11.85
C ASP A 249 -6.89 -17.69 -11.15
N VAL A 250 -6.11 -18.23 -10.21
CA VAL A 250 -5.13 -17.48 -9.44
C VAL A 250 -3.88 -18.31 -9.31
N GLU A 251 -2.73 -17.73 -9.63
CA GLU A 251 -1.42 -18.38 -9.55
C GLU A 251 -0.43 -17.48 -8.79
N GLU A 252 0.41 -18.09 -7.96
CA GLU A 252 1.53 -17.41 -7.29
C GLU A 252 2.82 -17.73 -8.07
N ALA A 253 3.55 -16.70 -8.48
CA ALA A 253 4.72 -16.83 -9.34
C ALA A 253 5.80 -15.80 -8.99
N TYR A 254 7.00 -16.02 -9.55
CA TYR A 254 8.12 -15.07 -9.46
C TYR A 254 8.48 -14.67 -8.03
N HIS A 255 8.57 -15.69 -7.18
CA HIS A 255 9.00 -15.58 -5.80
C HIS A 255 10.43 -15.05 -5.71
N PHE A 256 10.63 -14.09 -4.82
CA PHE A 256 11.89 -13.41 -4.57
C PHE A 256 12.03 -13.12 -3.09
N SER A 257 13.08 -13.67 -2.48
CA SER A 257 13.51 -13.28 -1.15
C SER A 257 14.63 -12.25 -1.27
N PRO A 258 14.35 -10.94 -1.12
CA PRO A 258 15.44 -10.00 -0.88
C PRO A 258 16.13 -10.47 0.40
N LYS A 259 17.43 -10.78 0.34
CA LYS A 259 18.15 -11.29 1.53
C LYS A 259 17.90 -10.37 2.71
N ALA A 260 17.32 -10.93 3.77
CA ALA A 260 17.23 -10.32 5.08
C ALA A 260 18.66 -10.25 5.68
N ASP A 261 19.06 -9.06 6.10
CA ASP A 261 20.17 -8.88 7.04
C ASP A 261 19.75 -9.27 8.46
#